data_AF-A0A9X3RFZ3-F1
#
_entry.id   AF-A0A9X3RFZ3-F1
#
_cell.length_a   1.000
_cell.length_b   1.000
_cell.length_c   1.000
_cell.angle_alpha   90.00
_cell.angle_beta   90.00
_cell.angle_gamma   90.00
#
_symmetry.space_group_name_H-M   'P 1'
#
loop_
_entity.id
_entity.type
_entity.pdbx_description
1 polymer ?
#
loop_
_entity_poly.entity_id
_entity_poly.type
_entity_poly.pdbx_seq_one_letter_code
_entity_poly.pdbx_strand_id
1 'polypeptide(L)'
;MAKGTEVVFLGRAVGSSLGCGAPVPDCLIFMTPQRTHILPIWVEPTLDLGGRPTDAEVLANILKHDDARDPWFARIVTNSRGQMTAGLVLEEGESERFIDIRPSILEPLWHAGVIFDVRVEPGVEGSLIRVNPAWVDELEAKLKQVDEDGDQVDFLLDWNSEDMGFTASDNADSDFQQMWEGLGLSSDLDDWLKE
;
A
#
# COMPACT_ATOMS: atom_id res chain seq x y z
N MET A 1 17.97 -17.14 6.09
CA MET A 1 16.99 -16.17 6.62
C MET A 1 15.63 -16.54 6.06
N ALA A 2 14.55 -16.43 6.83
CA ALA A 2 13.21 -16.64 6.29
C ALA A 2 12.95 -15.55 5.24
N LYS A 3 12.40 -15.90 4.08
CA LYS A 3 12.32 -15.00 2.91
C LYS A 3 11.27 -13.87 3.05
N GLY A 4 10.61 -13.73 4.20
CA GLY A 4 9.47 -12.82 4.38
C GLY A 4 8.22 -13.32 3.64
N THR A 5 7.07 -12.69 3.93
CA THR A 5 5.79 -12.99 3.27
C THR A 5 5.63 -12.14 2.02
N GLU A 6 5.40 -12.77 0.87
CA GLU A 6 5.15 -12.09 -0.40
C GLU A 6 3.81 -11.35 -0.40
N VAL A 7 3.82 -10.12 -0.90
CA VAL A 7 2.66 -9.29 -1.15
C VAL A 7 2.77 -8.60 -2.51
N VAL A 8 1.63 -8.24 -3.08
CA VAL A 8 1.48 -7.64 -4.40
C VAL A 8 0.76 -6.32 -4.25
N PHE A 9 1.23 -5.27 -4.94
CA PHE A 9 0.54 -3.99 -4.93
C PHE A 9 -0.84 -4.11 -5.58
N LEU A 10 -1.88 -3.76 -4.82
CA LEU A 10 -3.27 -3.83 -5.26
C LEU A 10 -3.71 -2.49 -5.88
N GLY A 11 -3.36 -1.39 -5.20
CA GLY A 11 -3.68 -0.03 -5.64
C GLY A 11 -3.55 0.98 -4.51
N ARG A 12 -3.86 2.24 -4.82
CA ARG A 12 -3.90 3.36 -3.88
C ARG A 12 -5.34 3.80 -3.63
N ALA A 13 -5.71 3.98 -2.37
CA ALA A 13 -6.88 4.75 -1.98
C ALA A 13 -6.44 6.19 -1.62
N VAL A 14 -7.11 7.19 -2.19
CA VAL A 14 -6.77 8.60 -2.00
C VAL A 14 -7.51 9.14 -0.78
N GLY A 15 -6.77 9.75 0.16
CA GLY A 15 -7.36 10.32 1.36
C GLY A 15 -8.19 11.56 1.05
N SER A 16 -9.50 11.52 1.31
CA SER A 16 -10.36 12.71 1.19
C SER A 16 -10.49 13.43 2.52
N SER A 17 -10.27 14.75 2.52
CA SER A 17 -10.38 15.60 3.70
C SER A 17 -11.74 16.30 3.82
N LEU A 18 -12.83 15.77 3.26
CA LEU A 18 -14.15 16.41 3.28
C LEU A 18 -14.54 16.80 4.72
N GLY A 19 -14.39 18.08 5.06
CA GLY A 19 -14.67 18.63 6.40
C GLY A 19 -13.51 18.67 7.41
N CYS A 20 -12.33 18.09 7.12
CA CYS A 20 -11.26 17.89 8.12
C CYS A 20 -10.20 19.01 8.18
N GLY A 21 -10.14 19.92 7.21
CA GLY A 21 -9.25 21.10 7.23
C GLY A 21 -7.73 20.82 7.26
N ALA A 22 -7.32 19.55 7.17
CA ALA A 22 -5.94 19.07 7.19
C ALA A 22 -5.73 18.02 6.09
N PRO A 23 -4.49 17.86 5.57
CA PRO A 23 -4.16 16.81 4.61
C PRO A 23 -4.42 15.44 5.24
N VAL A 24 -5.17 14.59 4.54
CA VAL A 24 -5.43 13.20 4.94
C VAL A 24 -4.43 12.30 4.23
N PRO A 25 -3.80 11.32 4.94
CA PRO A 25 -2.91 10.35 4.31
C PRO A 25 -3.60 9.51 3.23
N ASP A 26 -2.87 9.21 2.15
CA ASP A 26 -3.27 8.17 1.20
C ASP A 26 -2.97 6.79 1.79
N CYS A 27 -3.61 5.74 1.26
CA CYS A 27 -3.36 4.36 1.64
C CYS A 27 -2.85 3.56 0.45
N LEU A 28 -1.62 3.04 0.51
CA LEU A 28 -1.18 1.98 -0.39
C LEU A 28 -1.67 0.65 0.14
N ILE A 29 -2.34 -0.12 -0.72
CA ILE A 29 -2.87 -1.42 -0.34
C ILE A 29 -2.09 -2.50 -1.07
N PHE A 30 -1.53 -3.43 -0.30
CA PHE A 30 -0.92 -4.65 -0.82
C PHE A 30 -1.77 -5.85 -0.42
N MET A 31 -1.70 -6.93 -1.19
CA MET A 31 -2.40 -8.19 -0.89
C MET A 31 -1.46 -9.38 -0.98
N THR A 32 -1.71 -10.45 -0.24
CA THR A 32 -1.01 -11.71 -0.49
C THR A 32 -1.43 -12.30 -1.85
N PRO A 33 -0.58 -13.09 -2.53
CA PRO A 33 -0.93 -13.72 -3.80
C PRO A 33 -2.20 -14.58 -3.73
N GLN A 34 -2.52 -15.12 -2.54
CA GLN A 34 -3.72 -15.93 -2.30
C GLN A 34 -4.98 -15.09 -2.02
N ARG A 35 -4.87 -13.76 -1.97
CA ARG A 35 -5.97 -12.82 -1.65
C ARG A 35 -6.62 -13.04 -0.29
N THR A 36 -5.89 -13.63 0.66
CA THR A 36 -6.41 -13.92 2.00
C THR A 36 -5.96 -12.91 3.05
N HIS A 37 -4.99 -12.06 2.72
CA HIS A 37 -4.55 -10.97 3.58
C HIS A 37 -4.27 -9.73 2.75
N ILE A 38 -4.40 -8.57 3.41
CA ILE A 38 -3.91 -7.30 2.91
C ILE A 38 -2.94 -6.64 3.89
N LEU A 39 -2.15 -5.73 3.36
CA LEU A 39 -1.29 -4.82 4.11
C LEU A 39 -1.61 -3.39 3.69
N PRO A 40 -2.39 -2.64 4.48
CA PRO A 40 -2.55 -1.21 4.28
C PRO A 40 -1.32 -0.46 4.80
N ILE A 41 -0.81 0.48 4.01
CA ILE A 41 0.31 1.36 4.37
C ILE A 41 -0.09 2.81 4.15
N TRP A 42 -0.20 3.56 5.23
CA TRP A 42 -0.48 4.99 5.20
C TRP A 42 0.73 5.77 4.71
N VAL A 43 0.53 6.61 3.70
CA VAL A 43 1.57 7.43 3.10
C VAL A 43 1.14 8.89 3.03
N GLU A 44 2.13 9.78 3.00
CA GLU A 44 1.85 11.20 2.78
C GLU A 44 1.14 11.37 1.43
N PRO A 45 0.10 12.24 1.37
CA PRO A 45 -0.66 12.44 0.14
C PRO A 45 0.26 12.96 -0.95
N THR A 46 0.09 12.45 -2.17
CA THR A 46 0.91 12.90 -3.29
C THR A 46 0.43 14.28 -3.74
N LEU A 47 1.28 15.29 -3.52
CA LEU A 47 1.05 16.64 -4.01
C LEU A 47 1.51 16.73 -5.46
N ASP A 48 0.56 16.80 -6.40
CA ASP A 48 0.88 17.22 -7.76
C ASP A 48 1.19 18.73 -7.76
N LEU A 49 2.48 19.05 -7.77
CA LEU A 49 2.99 20.43 -7.81
C LEU A 49 3.20 20.96 -9.24
N GLY A 50 2.70 20.24 -10.25
CA GLY A 50 2.72 20.65 -11.65
C GLY A 50 3.92 20.08 -12.42
N GLY A 51 3.61 19.15 -13.33
CA GLY A 51 4.32 18.82 -14.58
C GLY A 51 5.76 18.30 -14.51
N ARG A 52 6.47 18.44 -13.38
CA ARG A 52 7.81 17.88 -13.19
C ARG A 52 7.67 16.48 -12.57
N PRO A 53 8.44 15.48 -13.05
CA PRO A 53 8.47 14.18 -12.40
C PRO A 53 8.87 14.32 -10.93
N THR A 54 8.16 13.60 -10.07
CA THR A 54 8.48 13.42 -8.66
C THR A 54 9.83 12.72 -8.48
N ASP A 55 10.45 12.86 -7.31
CA ASP A 55 11.71 12.17 -7.01
C ASP A 55 11.56 10.63 -7.11
N ALA A 56 10.37 10.11 -6.79
CA ALA A 56 10.05 8.69 -6.94
C ALA A 56 10.02 8.25 -8.42
N GLU A 57 9.42 9.05 -9.30
CA GLU A 57 9.43 8.80 -10.75
C GLU A 57 10.82 8.96 -11.37
N VAL A 58 11.62 9.92 -10.88
CA VAL A 58 13.03 10.07 -11.30
C VAL A 58 13.83 8.83 -10.90
N LEU A 59 13.70 8.37 -9.66
CA LEU A 59 14.35 7.15 -9.18
C LEU A 59 13.91 5.93 -10.00
N ALA A 60 12.61 5.77 -10.24
CA ALA A 60 12.08 4.68 -11.05
C ALA A 60 12.65 4.68 -12.48
N ASN A 61 12.76 5.85 -13.09
CA ASN A 61 13.39 5.99 -14.41
C ASN A 61 14.87 5.62 -14.39
N ILE A 62 15.63 6.02 -13.36
CA ILE A 62 17.04 5.66 -13.22
C ILE A 62 17.19 4.14 -13.10
N LEU A 63 16.44 3.51 -12.20
CA LEU A 63 16.54 2.07 -11.93
C LEU A 63 16.04 1.22 -13.11
N LYS A 64 15.03 1.69 -13.85
CA LYS A 64 14.53 1.01 -15.05
C LYS A 64 15.58 0.89 -16.17
N HIS A 65 16.53 1.81 -16.21
CA HIS A 65 17.62 1.83 -17.20
C HIS A 65 18.94 1.32 -16.61
N ASP A 66 18.92 0.78 -15.39
CA ASP A 66 20.09 0.14 -14.81
C ASP A 66 20.31 -1.21 -15.51
N ASP A 67 21.52 -1.43 -16.03
CA ASP A 67 21.94 -2.69 -16.68
C ASP A 67 22.22 -3.80 -15.63
N ALA A 68 21.76 -3.63 -14.39
CA ALA A 68 21.82 -4.64 -13.36
C ALA A 68 21.22 -5.96 -13.90
N ARG A 69 21.98 -7.05 -13.76
CA ARG A 69 21.56 -8.36 -14.28
C ARG A 69 20.38 -8.95 -13.54
N ASP A 70 20.23 -8.57 -12.27
CA ASP A 70 19.24 -9.12 -11.35
C ASP A 70 18.14 -8.07 -11.07
N PRO A 71 16.86 -8.46 -10.99
CA PRO A 71 15.77 -7.53 -10.75
C PRO A 71 15.78 -7.05 -9.29
N TRP A 72 15.44 -5.78 -9.10
CA TRP A 72 15.17 -5.23 -7.77
C TRP A 72 13.86 -5.82 -7.21
N PHE A 73 13.82 -6.07 -5.91
CA PHE A 73 12.58 -6.31 -5.17
C PHE A 73 12.47 -5.34 -3.99
N ALA A 74 11.27 -5.19 -3.46
CA ALA A 74 11.03 -4.36 -2.28
C ALA A 74 10.84 -5.21 -1.03
N ARG A 75 11.21 -4.65 0.12
CA ARG A 75 11.03 -5.27 1.42
C ARG A 75 10.37 -4.27 2.36
N ILE A 76 9.30 -4.66 3.04
CA ILE A 76 8.71 -3.87 4.14
C ILE A 76 9.42 -4.30 5.43
N VAL A 77 10.16 -3.38 6.03
CA VAL A 77 11.23 -3.71 7.00
C VAL A 77 10.83 -3.45 8.44
N THR A 78 10.09 -2.37 8.71
CA THR A 78 9.70 -2.01 10.07
C THR A 78 8.24 -1.58 10.12
N ASN A 79 7.63 -1.77 11.29
CA ASN A 79 6.43 -1.09 11.72
C ASN A 79 6.73 -0.47 13.09
N SER A 80 6.83 0.85 13.16
CA SER A 80 7.03 1.58 14.41
C SER A 80 5.91 2.59 14.57
N ARG A 81 5.00 2.35 15.51
CA ARG A 81 3.83 3.22 15.79
C ARG A 81 2.98 3.49 14.55
N GLY A 82 2.75 2.46 13.72
CA GLY A 82 1.97 2.58 12.49
C GLY A 82 2.71 3.22 11.31
N GLN A 83 3.98 3.60 11.49
CA GLN A 83 4.85 4.03 10.39
C GLN A 83 5.63 2.84 9.88
N MET A 84 5.45 2.53 8.60
CA MET A 84 6.21 1.48 7.93
C MET A 84 7.39 2.06 7.16
N THR A 85 8.48 1.29 7.04
CA THR A 85 9.59 1.59 6.15
C THR A 85 9.72 0.51 5.09
N ALA A 86 10.21 0.90 3.92
CA ALA A 86 10.48 -0.01 2.83
C ALA A 86 11.98 0.05 2.46
N GLY A 87 12.46 -0.99 1.79
CA GLY A 87 13.80 -1.00 1.24
C GLY A 87 13.80 -1.64 -0.14
N LEU A 88 14.61 -1.11 -1.05
CA LEU A 88 14.92 -1.79 -2.30
C LEU A 88 16.11 -2.71 -2.08
N VAL A 89 15.95 -3.93 -2.55
CA VAL A 89 16.90 -5.00 -2.35
C VAL A 89 17.33 -5.55 -3.70
N LEU A 90 18.64 -5.63 -3.90
CA LEU A 90 19.27 -6.30 -5.02
C LEU A 90 20.12 -7.45 -4.48
N GLU A 91 19.74 -8.69 -4.81
CA GLU A 91 20.51 -9.89 -4.49
C GLU A 91 21.59 -10.08 -5.57
N GLU A 92 22.86 -9.84 -5.24
CA GLU A 92 24.03 -10.06 -6.11
C GLU A 92 24.84 -11.26 -5.60
N GLY A 93 24.49 -12.46 -6.05
CA GLY A 93 25.15 -13.70 -5.63
C GLY A 93 24.94 -14.00 -4.13
N GLU A 94 26.00 -13.86 -3.33
CA GLU A 94 25.96 -14.01 -1.86
C GLU A 94 25.85 -12.66 -1.12
N SER A 95 25.82 -11.55 -1.84
CA SER A 95 25.74 -10.19 -1.28
C SER A 95 24.39 -9.54 -1.53
N GLU A 96 23.95 -8.71 -0.59
CA GLU A 96 22.71 -7.94 -0.69
C GLU A 96 23.04 -6.45 -0.71
N ARG A 97 22.54 -5.72 -1.72
CA ARG A 97 22.49 -4.26 -1.68
C ARG A 97 21.12 -3.84 -1.18
N PHE A 98 21.11 -2.89 -0.24
CA PHE A 98 19.90 -2.39 0.38
C PHE A 98 19.86 -0.86 0.26
N ILE A 99 18.76 -0.33 -0.25
CA ILE A 99 18.48 1.11 -0.30
C ILE A 99 17.23 1.37 0.53
N ASP A 100 17.36 2.15 1.61
CA ASP A 100 16.21 2.57 2.41
C ASP A 100 15.34 3.55 1.62
N ILE A 101 14.04 3.28 1.57
CA ILE A 101 13.06 4.10 0.86
C ILE A 101 11.76 4.28 1.67
N ARG A 102 11.03 5.37 1.42
CA ARG A 102 9.68 5.54 1.97
C ARG A 102 8.72 4.61 1.22
N PRO A 103 7.70 4.02 1.89
CA PRO A 103 6.72 3.18 1.22
C PRO A 103 5.99 3.85 0.05
N SER A 104 5.82 5.18 0.09
CA SER A 104 5.23 5.97 -1.01
C SER A 104 5.98 5.82 -2.35
N ILE A 105 7.25 5.41 -2.32
CA ILE A 105 8.07 5.22 -3.52
C ILE A 105 7.75 3.88 -4.22
N LEU A 106 7.13 2.92 -3.52
CA LEU A 106 6.88 1.59 -4.05
C LEU A 106 5.94 1.56 -5.25
N GLU A 107 4.88 2.38 -5.22
CA GLU A 107 3.90 2.43 -6.32
C GLU A 107 4.51 2.95 -7.63
N PRO A 108 5.22 4.09 -7.68
CA PRO A 108 5.94 4.52 -8.88
C PRO A 108 6.91 3.46 -9.42
N LEU A 109 7.62 2.75 -8.54
CA LEU A 109 8.54 1.68 -8.94
C LEU A 109 7.80 0.46 -9.50
N TRP A 110 6.67 0.11 -8.92
CA TRP A 110 5.80 -0.97 -9.39
C TRP A 110 5.25 -0.65 -10.79
N HIS A 111 4.66 0.53 -10.98
CA HIS A 111 4.13 0.96 -12.28
C HIS A 111 5.20 1.11 -13.36
N ALA A 112 6.42 1.53 -12.99
CA ALA A 112 7.53 1.60 -13.92
C ALA A 112 8.05 0.21 -14.35
N GLY A 113 7.69 -0.86 -13.63
CA GLY A 113 8.18 -2.22 -13.83
C GLY A 113 9.60 -2.41 -13.31
N VAL A 114 10.00 -1.66 -12.28
CA VAL A 114 11.33 -1.80 -11.64
C VAL A 114 11.33 -2.92 -10.61
N ILE A 115 10.25 -3.00 -9.82
CA ILE A 115 10.03 -4.05 -8.83
C ILE A 115 8.86 -4.94 -9.26
N PHE A 116 8.99 -6.23 -9.01
CA PHE A 116 7.96 -7.24 -9.32
C PHE A 116 7.53 -8.06 -8.10
N ASP A 117 8.25 -7.88 -6.99
CA ASP A 117 8.10 -8.65 -5.76
C ASP A 117 8.24 -7.67 -4.59
N VAL A 118 7.31 -7.76 -3.64
CA VAL A 118 7.33 -7.02 -2.38
C VAL A 118 7.21 -8.03 -1.26
N ARG A 119 8.14 -8.00 -0.30
CA ARG A 119 8.18 -8.96 0.80
C ARG A 119 8.06 -8.28 2.14
N VAL A 120 7.18 -8.76 2.99
CA VAL A 120 7.03 -8.33 4.38
C VAL A 120 8.03 -9.10 5.23
N GLU A 121 8.91 -8.40 5.95
CA GLU A 121 9.83 -9.06 6.88
C GLU A 121 9.08 -9.85 7.96
N PRO A 122 9.59 -11.00 8.44
CA PRO A 122 8.93 -11.82 9.47
C PRO A 122 8.56 -11.05 10.75
N GLY A 123 9.29 -9.97 11.08
CA GLY A 123 8.98 -9.11 12.22
C GLY A 123 7.80 -8.15 12.01
N VAL A 124 7.31 -8.01 10.78
CA VAL A 124 6.24 -7.09 10.37
C VAL A 124 4.96 -7.84 9.97
N GLU A 125 5.03 -9.16 9.74
CA GLU A 125 3.90 -10.00 9.31
C GLU A 125 2.65 -9.89 10.19
N GLY A 126 2.79 -9.55 11.48
CA GLY A 126 1.65 -9.26 12.35
C GLY A 126 0.80 -8.05 11.94
N SER A 127 1.26 -7.26 10.96
CA SER A 127 0.52 -6.13 10.37
C SER A 127 -0.36 -6.55 9.18
N LEU A 128 -0.25 -7.81 8.72
CA LEU A 128 -1.12 -8.36 7.70
C LEU A 128 -2.50 -8.60 8.28
N ILE A 129 -3.52 -8.07 7.62
CA ILE A 129 -4.91 -8.21 8.04
C ILE A 129 -5.55 -9.31 7.21
N ARG A 130 -6.13 -10.31 7.88
CA ARG A 130 -6.85 -11.40 7.21
C ARG A 130 -8.15 -10.87 6.62
N VAL A 131 -8.43 -11.22 5.37
CA VAL A 131 -9.63 -10.80 4.63
C VAL A 131 -10.19 -11.94 3.79
N ASN A 132 -11.44 -11.79 3.37
CA ASN A 132 -12.09 -12.68 2.42
C ASN A 132 -11.58 -12.43 0.98
N PRO A 133 -11.20 -13.45 0.19
CA PRO A 133 -10.77 -13.27 -1.20
C PRO A 133 -11.78 -12.56 -2.10
N ALA A 134 -13.08 -12.82 -1.95
CA ALA A 134 -14.11 -12.15 -2.76
C ALA A 134 -14.18 -10.64 -2.47
N TRP A 135 -13.76 -10.22 -1.28
CA TRP A 135 -13.67 -8.81 -0.93
C TRP A 135 -12.48 -8.15 -1.61
N VAL A 136 -11.34 -8.85 -1.70
CA VAL A 136 -10.17 -8.37 -2.42
C VAL A 136 -10.52 -8.13 -3.89
N ASP A 137 -11.38 -8.97 -4.48
CA ASP A 137 -11.89 -8.78 -5.84
C ASP A 137 -12.72 -7.49 -5.98
N GLU A 138 -13.60 -7.19 -5.02
CA GLU A 138 -14.39 -5.94 -5.02
C GLU A 138 -13.50 -4.72 -4.85
N LEU A 139 -12.55 -4.78 -3.90
CA LEU A 139 -11.61 -3.70 -3.67
C LEU A 139 -10.71 -3.46 -4.89
N GLU A 140 -10.20 -4.52 -5.52
CA GLU A 140 -9.42 -4.43 -6.76
C GLU A 140 -10.21 -3.74 -7.87
N ALA A 141 -11.49 -4.09 -8.02
CA ALA A 141 -12.36 -3.49 -9.03
C ALA A 141 -12.59 -1.99 -8.79
N LYS A 142 -12.75 -1.56 -7.52
CA LYS A 142 -12.89 -0.13 -7.18
C LYS A 142 -11.58 0.64 -7.37
N LEU A 143 -10.46 0.09 -6.91
CA LEU A 143 -9.14 0.72 -7.06
C LEU A 143 -8.71 0.87 -8.52
N LYS A 144 -9.17 -0.02 -9.40
CA LYS A 144 -8.87 -0.01 -10.84
C LYS A 144 -10.01 0.56 -11.68
N GLN A 145 -11.00 1.18 -11.05
CA GLN A 145 -12.09 1.81 -11.76
C GLN A 145 -11.51 2.91 -12.67
N VAL A 146 -12.02 2.99 -13.89
CA VAL A 146 -11.69 4.04 -14.86
C VAL A 146 -12.95 4.82 -15.22
N ASP A 147 -12.80 6.08 -15.57
CA ASP A 147 -13.89 6.94 -16.01
C ASP A 147 -14.20 6.76 -17.50
N GLU A 148 -15.07 7.61 -18.05
CA GLU A 148 -15.47 7.56 -19.46
C GLU A 148 -14.32 7.86 -20.42
N ASP A 149 -13.29 8.59 -19.96
CA ASP A 149 -12.11 8.97 -20.72
C ASP A 149 -10.98 7.92 -20.62
N GLY A 150 -11.16 6.92 -19.76
CA GLY A 150 -10.20 5.84 -19.53
C GLY A 150 -9.13 6.19 -18.50
N ASP A 151 -9.29 7.31 -17.81
CA ASP A 151 -8.42 7.72 -16.72
C ASP A 151 -8.83 6.98 -15.43
N GLN A 152 -7.85 6.63 -14.61
CA GLN A 152 -8.10 5.94 -13.35
C GLN A 152 -8.88 6.85 -12.41
N VAL A 153 -10.03 6.38 -11.92
CA VAL A 153 -10.86 7.08 -10.96
C VAL A 153 -10.19 6.97 -9.59
N ASP A 154 -9.93 8.11 -8.98
CA ASP A 154 -9.48 8.16 -7.60
C ASP A 154 -10.51 7.50 -6.69
N PHE A 155 -10.11 6.40 -6.08
CA PHE A 155 -10.91 5.75 -5.07
C PHE A 155 -10.74 6.53 -3.76
N LEU A 156 -11.72 7.39 -3.48
CA LEU A 156 -11.72 8.26 -2.32
C LEU A 156 -12.02 7.47 -1.04
N LEU A 157 -11.06 7.46 -0.13
CA LEU A 157 -11.24 7.01 1.24
C LEU A 157 -11.83 8.18 2.03
N ASP A 158 -13.08 8.07 2.48
CA ASP A 158 -13.76 9.13 3.21
C ASP A 158 -13.46 9.03 4.71
N TRP A 159 -12.95 10.11 5.30
CA TRP A 159 -12.50 10.14 6.69
C TRP A 159 -13.46 10.97 7.55
N ASN A 160 -14.32 10.31 8.33
CA ASN A 160 -15.15 10.99 9.32
C ASN A 160 -14.44 11.10 10.67
N SER A 161 -13.89 12.28 10.96
CA SER A 161 -13.20 12.54 12.24
C SER A 161 -14.04 12.33 13.51
N GLU A 162 -15.38 12.45 13.43
CA GLU A 162 -16.27 12.21 14.58
C GLU A 162 -16.42 10.72 14.90
N ASP A 163 -16.35 9.85 13.88
CA ASP A 163 -16.46 8.39 14.03
C ASP A 163 -15.10 7.75 14.35
N MET A 164 -13.99 8.39 13.95
CA MET A 164 -12.67 7.75 13.92
C MET A 164 -11.81 7.89 15.18
N GLY A 165 -12.24 8.65 16.20
CA GLY A 165 -11.76 8.55 17.59
C GLY A 165 -10.27 8.18 17.84
N PHE A 166 -9.34 8.77 17.09
CA PHE A 166 -7.96 8.26 17.05
C PHE A 166 -7.24 8.34 18.40
N THR A 167 -7.08 7.17 19.01
CA THR A 167 -5.87 6.76 19.73
C THR A 167 -5.41 5.49 19.06
N ALA A 168 -4.17 5.44 18.55
CA ALA A 168 -3.56 4.22 18.01
C ALA A 168 -3.90 3.06 18.96
N SER A 169 -4.78 2.17 18.52
CA SER A 169 -5.35 1.15 19.39
C SER A 169 -4.48 -0.10 19.28
N ASP A 170 -4.34 -0.84 20.38
CA ASP A 170 -3.62 -2.11 20.37
C ASP A 170 -4.43 -3.24 19.66
N ASN A 171 -5.48 -2.89 18.90
CA ASN A 171 -6.41 -3.85 18.31
C ASN A 171 -6.53 -3.64 16.79
N ALA A 172 -5.85 -4.50 16.04
CA ALA A 172 -5.86 -4.50 14.57
C ALA A 172 -7.29 -4.62 13.98
N ASP A 173 -8.22 -5.23 14.69
CA ASP A 173 -9.60 -5.42 14.22
C ASP A 173 -10.41 -4.11 14.22
N SER A 174 -10.19 -3.21 15.18
CA SER A 174 -10.85 -1.90 15.19
C SER A 174 -10.26 -0.94 14.14
N ASP A 175 -8.95 -1.01 13.92
CA ASP A 175 -8.28 -0.24 12.88
C ASP A 175 -8.71 -0.74 11.49
N PHE A 176 -8.97 -2.05 11.34
CA PHE A 176 -9.55 -2.66 10.14
C PHE A 176 -11.00 -2.23 9.91
N GLN A 177 -11.84 -2.20 10.94
CA GLN A 177 -13.23 -1.75 10.83
C GLN A 177 -13.33 -0.27 10.42
N GLN A 178 -12.47 0.60 10.95
CA GLN A 178 -12.44 2.02 10.55
C GLN A 178 -11.96 2.19 9.11
N MET A 179 -10.94 1.44 8.70
CA MET A 179 -10.54 1.35 7.29
C MET A 179 -11.69 0.83 6.42
N TRP A 180 -12.40 -0.22 6.87
CA TRP A 180 -13.53 -0.84 6.17
C TRP A 180 -14.64 0.14 5.86
N GLU A 181 -15.07 0.92 6.85
CA GLU A 181 -16.10 1.95 6.71
C GLU A 181 -15.63 3.09 5.80
N GLY A 182 -14.37 3.52 5.93
CA GLY A 182 -13.79 4.58 5.10
C GLY A 182 -13.61 4.21 3.62
N LEU A 183 -13.47 2.92 3.29
CA LEU A 183 -13.36 2.42 1.90
C LEU A 183 -14.73 2.40 1.18
N GLY A 184 -15.85 2.73 1.83
CA GLY A 184 -17.17 2.71 1.17
C GLY A 184 -17.54 1.35 0.55
N LEU A 185 -17.01 0.27 1.12
CA LEU A 185 -17.30 -1.12 0.77
C LEU A 185 -18.56 -1.59 1.54
N SER A 186 -19.09 -2.76 1.19
CA SER A 186 -20.32 -3.33 1.79
C SER A 186 -20.44 -3.06 3.30
N SER A 187 -21.60 -2.55 3.73
CA SER A 187 -21.87 -2.19 5.14
C SER A 187 -21.87 -3.38 6.10
N ASP A 188 -21.90 -4.62 5.59
CA ASP A 188 -22.07 -5.84 6.38
C ASP A 188 -20.71 -6.48 6.71
N LEU A 189 -19.82 -5.74 7.39
CA LEU A 189 -18.49 -6.18 7.82
C LEU A 189 -18.50 -7.58 8.50
N ASP A 190 -19.53 -7.83 9.30
CA ASP A 190 -19.73 -9.08 10.05
C ASP A 190 -19.93 -10.32 9.16
N ASP A 191 -20.36 -10.15 7.91
CA ASP A 191 -20.54 -11.26 6.97
C ASP A 191 -19.24 -11.56 6.22
N TRP A 192 -18.34 -10.58 6.12
CA TRP A 192 -17.05 -10.72 5.44
C TRP A 192 -15.93 -11.19 6.35
N LEU A 193 -16.02 -10.92 7.66
CA LEU A 193 -15.10 -11.45 8.67
C LEU A 193 -15.36 -12.94 9.01
N LYS A 194 -16.50 -13.50 8.57
CA LYS A 194 -16.87 -14.90 8.80
C LYS A 194 -16.46 -15.77 7.61
N GLU A 195 -15.34 -16.47 7.82
CA GLU A 195 -14.74 -17.58 7.04
C GLU A 195 -14.13 -17.25 5.66
#